data_AF-A0A351I3P7-F1
#
_entry.id   AF-A0A351I3P7-F1
#
_cell.length_a   1.000
_cell.length_b   1.000
_cell.length_c   1.000
_cell.angle_alpha   90.00
_cell.angle_beta   90.00
_cell.angle_gamma   90.00
#
_symmetry.space_group_name_H-M   'P 1'
#
loop_
_entity.id
_entity.type
_entity.pdbx_description
1 polymer ?
#
loop_
_entity_poly.entity_id
_entity_poly.type
_entity_poly.pdbx_seq_one_letter_code
_entity_poly.pdbx_strand_id
1 'polypeptide(L)'
;MGEKQGRQLECQDQAEIEKTWRAKTPKPREVCSAPQRLYVSPDGTHIPIRGQKEWSEVKVATIFTAGIPPKGEKPVREQTRYVGGLEDAETFYKRLYVEALKRKRMRYGYFRRKGYFIGSGVTESSCKHLVGTRLKRAGMNWDKQQAQAILQLRLARLNDRWDCLWN
;
A
#
# COMPACT_ATOMS: atom_id res chain seq x y z
N MET A 1 -5.27 2.67 -23.85
CA MET A 1 -3.81 2.56 -23.60
C MET A 1 -3.56 2.24 -22.13
N GLY A 2 -3.78 3.16 -21.18
CA GLY A 2 -3.45 3.01 -19.75
C GLY A 2 -3.87 1.70 -19.04
N GLU A 3 -5.02 1.09 -19.34
CA GLU A 3 -5.44 -0.17 -18.71
C GLU A 3 -4.42 -1.31 -18.92
N LYS A 4 -3.74 -1.34 -20.07
CA LYS A 4 -2.71 -2.35 -20.34
C LYS A 4 -1.50 -2.15 -19.42
N GLN A 5 -1.02 -0.90 -19.26
CA GLN A 5 0.05 -0.57 -18.32
C GLN A 5 -0.35 -0.89 -16.87
N GLY A 6 -1.58 -0.56 -16.48
CA GLY A 6 -2.08 -0.88 -15.13
C GLY A 6 -2.10 -2.37 -14.83
N ARG A 7 -2.51 -3.20 -15.80
CA ARG A 7 -2.45 -4.67 -15.68
C ARG A 7 -1.02 -5.20 -15.64
N GLN A 8 -0.12 -4.63 -16.43
CA GLN A 8 1.29 -5.00 -16.43
C GLN A 8 1.95 -4.68 -15.08
N LEU A 9 1.66 -3.51 -14.51
CA LEU A 9 2.11 -3.13 -13.16
C LEU A 9 1.62 -4.11 -12.10
N GLU A 10 0.33 -4.47 -12.14
CA GLU A 10 -0.22 -5.45 -11.21
C GLU A 10 0.49 -6.80 -11.35
N CYS A 11 0.72 -7.26 -12.58
CA CYS A 11 1.42 -8.52 -12.83
C CYS A 11 2.87 -8.49 -12.31
N GLN A 12 3.57 -7.38 -12.50
CA GLN A 12 4.93 -7.17 -11.99
C GLN A 12 4.97 -7.16 -10.46
N ASP A 13 4.08 -6.40 -9.82
CA ASP A 13 3.99 -6.33 -8.36
C ASP A 13 3.65 -7.72 -7.79
N GLN A 14 2.70 -8.46 -8.37
CA GLN A 14 2.37 -9.83 -7.94
C GLN A 14 3.52 -10.82 -8.12
N ALA A 15 4.21 -10.78 -9.26
CA ALA A 15 5.36 -11.64 -9.51
C ALA A 15 6.50 -11.39 -8.51
N GLU A 16 6.71 -10.12 -8.13
CA GLU A 16 7.69 -9.77 -7.11
C GLU A 16 7.29 -10.23 -5.70
N ILE A 17 6.00 -10.09 -5.35
CA ILE A 17 5.45 -10.59 -4.09
C ILE A 17 5.65 -12.10 -4.02
N GLU A 18 5.21 -12.83 -5.05
CA GLU A 18 5.35 -14.27 -5.13
C GLU A 18 6.82 -14.70 -5.01
N LYS A 19 7.73 -14.07 -5.77
CA LYS A 19 9.17 -14.31 -5.69
C LYS A 19 9.71 -14.12 -4.27
N THR A 20 9.27 -13.07 -3.58
CA THR A 20 9.73 -12.76 -2.22
C THR A 20 9.21 -13.78 -1.20
N TRP A 21 7.97 -14.24 -1.34
CA TRP A 21 7.36 -15.22 -0.44
C TRP A 21 7.79 -16.66 -0.72
N ARG A 22 8.17 -17.00 -1.95
CA ARG A 22 8.71 -18.32 -2.35
C ARG A 22 10.01 -18.67 -1.61
N ALA A 23 10.75 -17.66 -1.13
CA ALA A 23 12.03 -17.82 -0.44
C ALA A 23 11.93 -18.20 1.07
N LYS A 24 10.76 -18.65 1.56
CA LYS A 24 10.33 -18.72 2.98
C LYS A 24 9.98 -17.34 3.55
N THR A 25 9.20 -17.30 4.64
CA THR A 25 8.79 -16.04 5.33
C THR A 25 10.00 -15.12 5.45
N PRO A 26 9.99 -13.96 4.77
CA PRO A 26 11.19 -13.15 4.69
C PRO A 26 11.57 -12.69 6.09
N LYS A 27 12.79 -12.96 6.53
CA LYS A 27 13.21 -12.55 7.87
C LYS A 27 13.53 -11.05 7.85
N PRO A 28 13.12 -10.30 8.89
CA PRO A 28 13.64 -8.96 9.14
C PRO A 28 15.17 -8.96 9.06
N ARG A 29 15.78 -8.08 8.26
CA ARG A 29 17.23 -7.92 8.23
C ARG A 29 17.72 -7.40 9.60
N GLU A 30 18.86 -7.90 10.05
CA GLU A 30 19.61 -7.29 11.16
C GLU A 30 20.14 -5.92 10.71
N VAL A 31 20.09 -4.94 11.62
CA VAL A 31 20.54 -3.58 11.38
C VAL A 31 21.43 -3.16 12.53
N CYS A 32 22.62 -2.62 12.22
CA CYS A 32 23.64 -2.22 13.20
C CYS A 32 23.41 -0.82 13.80
N SER A 33 22.36 -0.09 13.40
CA SER A 33 22.02 1.24 13.92
C SER A 33 20.53 1.36 14.28
N ALA A 34 20.19 2.32 15.14
CA ALA A 34 18.80 2.60 15.54
C ALA A 34 17.98 3.07 14.30
N PRO A 35 16.95 2.32 13.88
CA PRO A 35 16.19 2.67 12.69
C PRO A 35 15.20 3.81 12.98
N GLN A 36 14.97 4.67 11.98
CA GLN A 36 13.83 5.59 11.97
C GLN A 36 12.50 4.80 12.11
N ARG A 37 11.50 5.39 12.80
CA ARG A 37 10.20 4.73 13.04
C ARG A 37 9.47 4.50 11.71
N LEU A 38 9.01 3.28 11.50
CA LEU A 38 8.16 2.91 10.37
C LEU A 38 6.70 2.89 10.84
N TYR A 39 5.87 3.68 10.18
CA TYR A 39 4.43 3.67 10.36
C TYR A 39 3.80 2.90 9.21
N VAL A 40 2.95 1.93 9.57
CA VAL A 40 2.16 1.14 8.62
C VAL A 40 0.70 1.29 9.02
N SER A 41 -0.10 1.83 8.12
CA SER A 41 -1.47 2.23 8.40
C SER A 41 -2.38 1.62 7.32
N PRO A 42 -2.92 0.40 7.51
CA PRO A 42 -3.89 -0.20 6.60
C PRO A 42 -5.31 0.31 6.87
N ASP A 43 -6.15 0.29 5.83
CA ASP A 43 -7.58 0.61 5.83
C ASP A 43 -8.24 -0.04 4.61
N GLY A 44 -9.56 0.07 4.49
CA GLY A 44 -10.33 -0.49 3.40
C GLY A 44 -11.45 0.44 2.95
N THR A 45 -11.78 0.40 1.67
CA THR A 45 -12.93 1.15 1.16
C THR A 45 -13.62 0.42 0.01
N HIS A 46 -14.94 0.45 0.00
CA HIS A 46 -15.74 -0.38 -0.91
C HIS A 46 -16.03 0.31 -2.23
N ILE A 47 -15.96 -0.39 -3.37
CA ILE A 47 -16.37 0.09 -4.69
C ILE A 47 -17.39 -0.84 -5.35
N PRO A 48 -18.26 -0.33 -6.23
CA PRO A 48 -19.18 -1.18 -6.98
C PRO A 48 -18.44 -1.93 -8.10
N ILE A 49 -18.70 -3.23 -8.22
CA ILE A 49 -18.20 -4.09 -9.30
C ILE A 49 -19.39 -4.62 -10.10
N ARG A 50 -19.27 -4.61 -11.44
CA ARG A 50 -20.30 -5.06 -12.36
C ARG A 50 -20.61 -6.54 -12.12
N GLY A 51 -21.91 -6.86 -12.11
CA GLY A 51 -22.37 -8.24 -11.96
C GLY A 51 -22.32 -8.76 -10.51
N GLN A 52 -21.93 -7.92 -9.55
CA GLN A 52 -21.97 -8.26 -8.12
C GLN A 52 -23.04 -7.43 -7.42
N LYS A 53 -23.81 -8.07 -6.53
CA LYS A 53 -24.78 -7.37 -5.66
C LYS A 53 -24.08 -6.67 -4.50
N GLU A 54 -22.98 -7.23 -4.03
CA GLU A 54 -22.18 -6.68 -2.94
C GLU A 54 -21.03 -5.81 -3.48
N TRP A 55 -20.65 -4.82 -2.68
CA TRP A 55 -19.52 -3.96 -3.02
C TRP A 55 -18.22 -4.67 -2.69
N SER A 56 -17.23 -4.57 -3.58
CA SER A 56 -15.91 -5.13 -3.33
C SER A 56 -15.05 -4.15 -2.53
N GLU A 57 -14.39 -4.65 -1.50
CA GLU A 57 -13.44 -3.85 -0.73
C GLU A 57 -12.11 -3.69 -1.50
N VAL A 58 -11.68 -2.44 -1.65
CA VAL A 58 -10.30 -2.09 -2.00
C VAL A 58 -9.53 -1.88 -0.72
N LYS A 59 -8.51 -2.70 -0.48
CA LYS A 59 -7.62 -2.56 0.65
C LYS A 59 -6.54 -1.55 0.30
N VAL A 60 -6.19 -0.70 1.26
CA VAL A 60 -5.23 0.38 1.10
C VAL A 60 -4.33 0.42 2.32
N ALA A 61 -3.05 0.69 2.13
CA ALA A 61 -2.16 0.96 3.24
C ALA A 61 -1.22 2.12 2.93
N THR A 62 -0.90 2.88 3.96
CA THR A 62 0.11 3.92 3.90
C THR A 62 1.30 3.49 4.73
N ILE A 63 2.46 3.43 4.09
CA ILE A 63 3.75 3.15 4.72
C ILE A 63 4.54 4.46 4.72
N PHE A 64 4.90 4.96 5.89
CA PHE A 64 5.74 6.14 5.96
C PHE A 64 6.71 6.11 7.10
N THR A 65 7.67 7.02 7.03
CA THR A 65 8.72 7.16 8.03
C THR A 65 8.67 8.54 8.62
N ALA A 66 8.95 8.63 9.91
CA ALA A 66 8.97 9.91 10.60
C ALA A 66 10.05 9.90 11.69
N GLY A 67 10.64 11.07 11.90
CA GLY A 67 11.49 11.35 13.05
C GLY A 67 10.72 11.27 14.37
N ILE A 68 11.46 11.37 15.48
CA ILE A 68 10.85 11.54 16.80
C ILE A 68 10.41 13.00 16.90
N PRO A 69 9.10 13.30 16.97
CA PRO A 69 8.69 14.66 17.18
C PRO A 69 9.07 15.12 18.60
N PRO A 70 9.33 16.41 18.81
CA PRO A 70 9.36 17.00 20.15
C PRO A 70 8.08 16.68 20.94
N LYS A 71 8.17 16.74 22.26
CA LYS A 71 7.04 16.43 23.15
C LYS A 71 5.87 17.38 22.85
N GLY A 72 4.73 16.82 22.43
CA GLY A 72 3.52 17.58 22.10
C GLY A 72 3.32 17.86 20.60
N GLU A 73 4.30 17.52 19.75
CA GLU A 73 4.23 17.76 18.31
C GLU A 73 3.82 16.52 17.51
N LYS A 74 3.27 16.75 16.30
CA LYS A 74 2.95 15.68 15.36
C LYS A 74 4.21 15.26 14.60
N PRO A 75 4.42 13.95 14.36
CA PRO A 75 5.54 13.48 13.56
C PRO A 75 5.45 13.98 12.11
N VAL A 76 6.54 14.57 11.60
CA VAL A 76 6.67 14.96 10.20
C VAL A 76 7.05 13.74 9.37
N ARG A 77 6.31 13.50 8.28
CA ARG A 77 6.53 12.36 7.39
C ARG A 77 7.64 12.70 6.40
N GLU A 78 8.66 11.86 6.31
CA GLU A 78 9.76 12.05 5.37
C GLU A 78 9.46 11.35 4.04
N GLN A 79 9.22 10.03 4.08
CA GLN A 79 8.95 9.23 2.89
C GLN A 79 7.63 8.50 3.04
N THR A 80 6.65 8.80 2.19
CA THR A 80 5.35 8.12 2.14
C THR A 80 5.26 7.20 0.93
N ARG A 81 4.70 6.01 1.12
CA ARG A 81 4.29 5.10 0.07
C ARG A 81 2.91 4.58 0.32
N TYR A 82 2.20 4.40 -0.77
CA TYR A 82 0.87 3.86 -0.80
C TYR A 82 0.91 2.46 -1.39
N VAL A 83 0.11 1.58 -0.81
CA VAL A 83 -0.09 0.20 -1.25
C VAL A 83 -1.60 -0.01 -1.38
N GLY A 84 -2.05 -0.73 -2.40
CA GLY A 84 -3.48 -0.99 -2.58
C GLY A 84 -3.75 -2.20 -3.46
N GLY A 85 -4.89 -2.85 -3.24
CA GLY A 85 -5.34 -3.97 -4.04
C GLY A 85 -6.80 -4.39 -3.76
N LEU A 86 -7.44 -5.00 -4.76
CA LEU A 86 -8.73 -5.68 -4.68
C LEU A 86 -8.55 -7.18 -4.45
N GLU A 87 -7.87 -7.50 -3.36
CA GLU A 87 -7.53 -8.87 -2.94
C GLU A 87 -8.04 -9.14 -1.51
N ASP A 88 -7.99 -10.41 -1.10
CA ASP A 88 -8.32 -10.79 0.27
C ASP A 88 -7.29 -10.25 1.28
N ALA A 89 -7.59 -10.34 2.56
CA ALA A 89 -6.74 -9.76 3.61
C ALA A 89 -5.37 -10.43 3.71
N GLU A 90 -5.28 -11.73 3.45
CA GLU A 90 -4.03 -12.49 3.53
C GLU A 90 -3.10 -12.11 2.38
N THR A 91 -3.63 -12.08 1.15
CA THR A 91 -2.88 -11.66 -0.04
C THR A 91 -2.45 -10.20 0.07
N PHE A 92 -3.33 -9.33 0.59
CA PHE A 92 -2.99 -7.92 0.81
C PHE A 92 -1.88 -7.76 1.87
N TYR A 93 -1.91 -8.55 2.93
CA TYR A 93 -0.84 -8.56 3.92
C TYR A 93 0.51 -8.94 3.30
N LYS A 94 0.54 -9.91 2.38
CA LYS A 94 1.76 -10.30 1.64
C LYS A 94 2.33 -9.13 0.83
N ARG A 95 1.48 -8.38 0.13
CA ARG A 95 1.86 -7.15 -0.60
C ARG A 95 2.45 -6.10 0.35
N LEU A 96 1.72 -5.80 1.42
CA LEU A 96 2.11 -4.81 2.43
C LEU A 96 3.47 -5.15 3.06
N TYR A 97 3.67 -6.43 3.36
CA TYR A 97 4.90 -6.94 3.94
C TYR A 97 6.10 -6.72 3.00
N VAL A 98 5.96 -7.10 1.73
CA VAL A 98 7.02 -6.95 0.73
C VAL A 98 7.41 -5.48 0.54
N GLU A 99 6.44 -4.57 0.47
CA GLU A 99 6.72 -3.14 0.40
C GLU A 99 7.45 -2.60 1.63
N ALA A 100 7.07 -3.06 2.83
CA ALA A 100 7.78 -2.70 4.05
C ALA A 100 9.22 -3.26 4.11
N LEU A 101 9.48 -4.43 3.52
CA LEU A 101 10.83 -5.00 3.40
C LEU A 101 11.73 -4.20 2.47
N LYS A 102 11.23 -3.79 1.29
CA LYS A 102 12.00 -3.00 0.31
C LYS A 102 12.58 -1.74 0.94
N ARG A 103 11.87 -1.19 1.92
CA ARG A 103 12.28 0.01 2.67
C ARG A 103 13.34 -0.26 3.73
N LYS A 104 13.74 -1.52 3.96
CA LYS A 104 14.69 -1.95 5.00
C LYS A 104 14.24 -1.58 6.43
N ARG A 105 12.93 -1.41 6.67
CA ARG A 105 12.43 -0.82 7.93
C ARG A 105 11.52 -1.73 8.74
N MET A 106 11.41 -3.00 8.38
CA MET A 106 10.48 -3.88 9.04
C MET A 106 11.10 -4.55 10.27
N ARG A 107 10.88 -4.00 11.47
CA ARG A 107 11.14 -4.67 12.76
C ARG A 107 9.88 -4.79 13.60
N TYR A 108 8.79 -5.26 13.02
CA TYR A 108 7.46 -5.26 13.65
C TYR A 108 7.45 -5.91 15.05
N GLY A 109 8.15 -7.04 15.21
CA GLY A 109 8.29 -7.72 16.50
C GLY A 109 9.10 -6.93 17.54
N TYR A 110 10.17 -6.25 17.11
CA TYR A 110 10.95 -5.38 18.00
C TYR A 110 10.17 -4.13 18.40
N PHE A 111 9.49 -3.50 17.43
CA PHE A 111 8.76 -2.26 17.68
C PHE A 111 7.54 -2.47 18.58
N ARG A 112 6.83 -3.58 18.39
CA ARG A 112 5.72 -4.00 19.25
C ARG A 112 6.19 -4.30 20.68
N ARG A 113 7.32 -5.01 20.85
CA ARG A 113 7.91 -5.28 22.18
C ARG A 113 8.44 -4.04 22.89
N LYS A 114 8.84 -3.00 22.16
CA LYS A 114 9.29 -1.72 22.71
C LYS A 114 8.16 -0.70 22.92
N GLY A 115 6.90 -1.08 22.67
CA GLY A 115 5.75 -0.20 22.87
C GLY A 115 5.65 0.97 21.88
N TYR A 116 6.32 0.90 20.73
CA TYR A 116 6.24 1.99 19.75
C TYR A 116 4.87 2.02 19.07
N PHE A 117 4.34 3.23 18.91
CA PHE A 117 3.03 3.50 18.35
C PHE A 117 2.92 3.04 16.88
N ILE A 118 2.00 2.12 16.63
CA ILE A 118 1.54 1.72 15.30
C ILE A 118 0.15 2.35 15.15
N GLY A 119 0.09 3.51 14.51
CA GLY A 119 -1.15 4.31 14.40
C GLY A 119 -1.82 4.21 13.03
N SER A 120 -3.16 4.29 13.04
CA SER A 120 -4.05 4.21 11.87
C SER A 120 -4.45 5.58 11.26
N GLY A 121 -4.11 6.70 11.91
CA GLY A 121 -4.68 8.03 11.62
C GLY A 121 -4.27 8.69 10.30
N VAL A 122 -3.53 7.99 9.43
CA VAL A 122 -3.00 8.54 8.17
C VAL A 122 -3.78 8.05 6.94
N THR A 123 -4.54 6.97 7.07
CA THR A 123 -5.07 6.24 5.90
C THR A 123 -6.35 6.82 5.33
N GLU A 124 -7.14 7.58 6.10
CA GLU A 124 -8.41 8.13 5.61
C GLU A 124 -8.21 9.06 4.38
N SER A 125 -7.18 9.91 4.44
CA SER A 125 -6.74 10.73 3.30
C SER A 125 -6.31 9.85 2.12
N SER A 126 -5.59 8.77 2.40
CA SER A 126 -5.14 7.82 1.38
C SER A 126 -6.31 7.14 0.67
N CYS A 127 -7.34 6.67 1.37
CA CYS A 127 -8.55 6.10 0.77
C CYS A 127 -9.26 7.09 -0.15
N LYS A 128 -9.38 8.36 0.26
CA LYS A 128 -9.98 9.43 -0.54
C LYS A 128 -9.18 9.70 -1.83
N HIS A 129 -7.86 9.81 -1.72
CA HIS A 129 -6.99 10.17 -2.84
C HIS A 129 -6.69 8.99 -3.77
N LEU A 130 -6.50 7.77 -3.26
CA LEU A 130 -6.25 6.58 -4.07
C LEU A 130 -7.50 6.09 -4.77
N VAL A 131 -8.55 5.85 -3.99
CA VAL A 131 -9.75 5.14 -4.44
C VAL A 131 -10.86 6.14 -4.76
N GLY A 132 -11.19 7.04 -3.83
CA GLY A 132 -12.31 7.97 -3.96
C GLY A 132 -12.26 8.83 -5.23
N THR A 133 -11.06 9.28 -5.61
CA THR A 133 -10.86 10.21 -6.74
C THR A 133 -11.18 9.58 -8.10
N ARG A 134 -11.04 8.26 -8.25
CA ARG A 134 -11.13 7.59 -9.56
C ARG A 134 -11.97 6.33 -9.61
N LEU A 135 -12.33 5.73 -8.47
CA LEU A 135 -13.13 4.51 -8.44
C LEU A 135 -14.51 4.70 -7.80
N LYS A 136 -14.78 5.86 -7.17
CA LYS A 136 -16.04 6.18 -6.46
C LYS A 136 -16.82 7.37 -7.02
N ARG A 137 -16.66 7.71 -8.30
CA ARG A 137 -17.43 8.82 -8.89
C ARG A 137 -18.80 8.34 -9.35
N ALA A 138 -19.76 9.26 -9.43
CA ALA A 138 -21.10 8.98 -9.94
C ALA A 138 -21.02 8.32 -11.34
N GLY A 139 -21.83 7.28 -11.55
CA GLY A 139 -21.87 6.53 -12.82
C GLY A 139 -20.72 5.53 -13.04
N MET A 140 -19.78 5.40 -12.11
CA MET A 140 -18.69 4.43 -12.24
C MET A 140 -19.16 3.01 -11.95
N ASN A 141 -18.96 2.13 -12.92
CA ASN A 141 -19.28 0.71 -12.84
C ASN A 141 -18.12 -0.08 -13.44
N TRP A 142 -17.41 -0.83 -12.60
CA TRP A 142 -16.12 -1.42 -12.94
C TRP A 142 -16.20 -2.92 -13.15
N ASP A 143 -15.44 -3.44 -14.12
CA ASP A 143 -14.92 -4.79 -13.99
C ASP A 143 -13.80 -4.83 -12.92
N LYS A 144 -13.66 -5.95 -12.20
CA LYS A 144 -12.67 -6.08 -11.12
C LYS A 144 -11.23 -5.90 -11.62
N GLN A 145 -10.90 -6.46 -12.79
CA GLN A 145 -9.55 -6.34 -13.35
C GLN A 145 -9.28 -4.91 -13.83
N GLN A 146 -10.28 -4.24 -14.38
CA GLN A 146 -10.18 -2.84 -14.77
C GLN A 146 -10.00 -1.92 -13.55
N ALA A 147 -10.77 -2.15 -12.48
CA ALA A 147 -10.60 -1.42 -11.22
C ALA A 147 -9.18 -1.59 -10.66
N GLN A 148 -8.66 -2.82 -10.64
CA GLN A 148 -7.30 -3.11 -10.19
C GLN A 148 -6.25 -2.39 -11.05
N ALA A 149 -6.41 -2.40 -12.37
CA ALA A 149 -5.48 -1.72 -13.29
C ALA A 149 -5.46 -0.20 -13.05
N ILE A 150 -6.63 0.42 -12.89
CA ILE A 150 -6.74 1.85 -12.57
C ILE A 150 -6.12 2.17 -11.21
N LEU A 151 -6.34 1.31 -10.22
CA LEU A 151 -5.71 1.45 -8.90
C LEU A 151 -4.19 1.41 -9.01
N GLN A 152 -3.61 0.51 -9.80
CA GLN A 152 -2.15 0.44 -9.98
C GLN A 152 -1.57 1.67 -10.66
N LEU A 153 -2.24 2.21 -11.66
CA LEU A 153 -1.85 3.49 -12.26
C LEU A 153 -1.85 4.63 -11.23
N ARG A 154 -2.84 4.66 -10.33
CA ARG A 154 -2.90 5.66 -9.24
C ARG A 154 -1.78 5.48 -8.25
N LEU A 155 -1.48 4.24 -7.86
CA LEU A 155 -0.35 3.92 -7.00
C LEU A 155 0.97 4.33 -7.64
N ALA A 156 1.17 4.04 -8.93
CA ALA A 156 2.35 4.49 -9.65
C ALA A 156 2.49 6.01 -9.66
N ARG A 157 1.39 6.76 -9.84
CA ARG A 157 1.42 8.22 -9.76
C ARG A 157 1.74 8.75 -8.36
N LEU A 158 1.12 8.23 -7.32
CA LEU A 158 1.33 8.72 -5.95
C LEU A 158 2.66 8.24 -5.33
N ASN A 159 3.27 7.22 -5.93
CA ASN A 159 4.57 6.70 -5.52
C ASN A 159 5.70 7.17 -6.44
N ASP A 160 5.50 8.21 -7.25
CA ASP A 160 6.52 8.80 -8.14
C ASP A 160 7.12 7.80 -9.15
N ARG A 161 6.34 6.80 -9.56
CA ARG A 161 6.71 5.79 -10.57
C ARG A 161 6.07 6.05 -11.94
N TRP A 162 5.28 7.13 -12.08
CA TRP A 162 4.46 7.38 -13.27
C TRP A 162 5.30 7.52 -14.55
N ASP A 163 6.36 8.32 -14.49
CA ASP A 163 7.16 8.65 -15.67
C ASP A 163 7.95 7.43 -16.17
N CYS A 164 8.31 6.51 -15.27
CA CYS A 164 8.99 5.25 -15.61
C CYS A 164 8.12 4.25 -16.39
N LEU A 165 6.81 4.51 -16.57
CA LEU A 165 5.89 3.60 -17.26
C LEU A 165 5.83 3.80 -18.78
N TRP A 166 6.32 4.94 -19.25
CA TRP A 166 6.15 5.39 -20.64
C TRP A 166 7.46 5.38 -21.45
N ASN A 167 8.54 4.91 -20.84
CA ASN A 167 9.85 4.74 -21.47
C ASN A 167 9.98 3.36 -22.11
#